data_AF-A0A9D2KNF7-F1
#
_entry.id   AF-A0A9D2KNF7-F1
#
_cell.length_a   1.000
_cell.length_b   1.000
_cell.length_c   1.000
_cell.angle_alpha   90.00
_cell.angle_beta   90.00
_cell.angle_gamma   90.00
#
_symmetry.space_group_name_H-M   'P 1'
#
loop_
_entity.id
_entity.type
_entity.pdbx_description
1 polymer ?
#
loop_
_entity_poly.entity_id
_entity_poly.type
_entity_poly.pdbx_seq_one_letter_code
_entity_poly.pdbx_strand_id
1 'polypeptide(L)'
;MVNKDRLFNRLMELGQIGNTEDGVYCMALSPEENEAHAQVKKYMEEAGMTVHMDAAGNLVGRKEGTDPNASVVMTGSHIDTVYGGGMFDGRLGVIGGIEAVQAMTEAGIQTKHPIEVIAYRDEEG
;
A
#
# COMPACT_ATOMS: atom_id res chain seq x y z
N MET A 1 -12.60 13.73 -2.75
CA MET A 1 -11.42 14.11 -3.55
C MET A 1 -10.20 13.63 -2.78
N VAL A 2 -9.17 13.09 -3.44
CA VAL A 2 -7.95 12.60 -2.76
C VAL A 2 -7.26 13.71 -1.96
N ASN A 3 -6.75 13.38 -0.77
CA ASN A 3 -5.98 14.29 0.06
C ASN A 3 -4.50 14.22 -0.32
N LYS A 4 -4.03 15.24 -1.04
CA LYS A 4 -2.65 15.30 -1.56
C LYS A 4 -1.60 15.35 -0.44
N ASP A 5 -1.89 16.06 0.65
CA ASP A 5 -0.94 16.22 1.75
C ASP A 5 -0.77 14.91 2.51
N ARG A 6 -1.87 14.19 2.79
CA ARG A 6 -1.80 12.86 3.41
C ARG A 6 -1.05 11.85 2.53
N LEU A 7 -1.37 11.83 1.23
CA LEU A 7 -0.66 10.98 0.26
C LEU A 7 0.85 11.26 0.27
N PHE A 8 1.22 12.53 0.14
CA PHE A 8 2.63 12.94 0.10
C PHE A 8 3.35 12.63 1.42
N ASN A 9 2.73 12.95 2.56
CA ASN A 9 3.33 12.68 3.87
C ASN A 9 3.56 11.19 4.09
N ARG A 10 2.58 10.33 3.75
CA ARG A 10 2.75 8.87 3.86
C ARG A 10 3.88 8.35 2.96
N LEU A 11 4.03 8.89 1.75
CA LEU A 11 5.15 8.53 0.87
C LEU A 11 6.49 8.96 1.46
N MET A 12 6.57 10.15 2.05
CA MET A 12 7.81 10.64 2.66
C MET A 12 8.18 9.86 3.93
N GLU A 13 7.18 9.50 4.75
CA GLU A 13 7.34 8.65 5.93
C GLU A 13 7.79 7.23 5.55
N LEU A 14 7.08 6.58 4.63
CA LEU A 14 7.46 5.25 4.12
C LEU A 14 8.85 5.29 3.47
N GLY A 15 9.15 6.38 2.76
CA GLY A 15 10.42 6.65 2.14
C GLY A 15 11.61 6.74 3.10
N GLN A 16 11.40 6.92 4.41
CA GLN A 16 12.50 6.87 5.40
C GLN A 16 12.98 5.45 5.68
N ILE A 17 12.16 4.43 5.42
CA ILE A 17 12.49 3.05 5.70
C ILE A 17 13.47 2.55 4.63
N GLY A 18 14.67 2.19 5.09
CA GLY A 18 15.81 1.83 4.23
C GLY A 18 16.53 3.03 3.62
N ASN A 19 16.21 4.27 4.02
CA ASN A 19 16.83 5.46 3.42
C ASN A 19 18.29 5.64 3.86
N THR A 20 19.16 5.94 2.89
CA THR A 20 20.59 6.19 3.08
C THR A 20 21.02 7.42 2.26
N GLU A 21 22.30 7.79 2.31
CA GLU A 21 22.84 8.86 1.46
C GLU A 21 22.79 8.50 -0.05
N ASP A 22 22.84 7.21 -0.37
CA ASP A 22 22.88 6.69 -1.75
C ASP A 22 21.50 6.27 -2.30
N GLY A 23 20.43 6.50 -1.54
CA GLY A 23 19.05 6.15 -1.89
C GLY A 23 18.42 5.15 -0.92
N VAL A 24 17.32 4.52 -1.35
CA VAL A 24 16.55 3.59 -0.53
C VAL A 24 17.01 2.15 -0.75
N TYR A 25 17.24 1.45 0.35
CA TYR A 25 17.61 0.04 0.40
C TYR A 25 16.55 -0.73 1.19
N CYS A 26 15.53 -1.19 0.49
CA CYS A 26 14.43 -1.97 1.05
C CYS A 26 14.24 -3.24 0.20
N MET A 27 15.13 -4.21 0.33
CA MET A 27 15.10 -5.42 -0.51
C MET A 27 13.94 -6.33 -0.11
N ALA A 28 13.45 -7.14 -1.04
CA ALA A 28 12.49 -8.18 -0.72
C ALA A 28 12.98 -9.08 0.44
N LEU A 29 12.07 -9.44 1.33
CA LEU A 29 12.30 -10.30 2.50
C LEU A 29 13.22 -9.72 3.58
N SER A 30 13.69 -8.49 3.40
CA SER A 30 14.52 -7.79 4.37
C SER A 30 13.75 -7.35 5.63
N PRO A 31 14.44 -7.10 6.75
CA PRO A 31 13.86 -6.42 7.90
C PRO A 31 13.20 -5.09 7.53
N GLU A 32 13.78 -4.33 6.61
CA GLU A 32 13.28 -3.04 6.13
C GLU A 32 11.95 -3.20 5.37
N GLU A 33 11.81 -4.20 4.49
CA GLU A 33 10.53 -4.47 3.82
C GLU A 33 9.46 -4.92 4.84
N ASN A 34 9.84 -5.72 5.85
CA ASN A 34 8.91 -6.09 6.92
C ASN A 34 8.42 -4.87 7.72
N GLU A 35 9.32 -3.91 7.99
CA GLU A 35 8.96 -2.63 8.62
C GLU A 35 8.04 -1.81 7.72
N ALA A 36 8.37 -1.71 6.44
CA ALA A 36 7.56 -1.00 5.44
C ALA A 36 6.15 -1.62 5.30
N HIS A 37 6.05 -2.95 5.27
CA HIS A 37 4.77 -3.66 5.29
C HIS A 37 3.97 -3.39 6.57
N ALA A 38 4.64 -3.37 7.73
CA ALA A 38 3.97 -3.04 8.99
C ALA A 38 3.43 -1.60 9.00
N GLN A 39 4.15 -0.65 8.39
CA GLN A 39 3.69 0.72 8.26
C GLN A 39 2.52 0.85 7.26
N VAL A 40 2.62 0.21 6.10
CA VAL A 40 1.55 0.18 5.09
C VAL A 40 0.28 -0.48 5.64
N LYS A 41 0.41 -1.55 6.43
CA LYS A 41 -0.72 -2.18 7.12
C LYS A 41 -1.49 -1.17 7.98
N LYS A 42 -0.80 -0.34 8.77
CA LYS A 42 -1.44 0.70 9.59
C LYS A 42 -2.21 1.68 8.71
N TYR A 43 -1.61 2.14 7.62
CA TYR A 43 -2.28 3.05 6.69
C TYR A 43 -3.53 2.42 6.04
N MET A 44 -3.49 1.12 5.74
CA MET A 44 -4.65 0.39 5.24
C MET A 44 -5.77 0.31 6.29
N GLU A 45 -5.43 -0.03 7.54
CA GLU A 45 -6.38 -0.09 8.66
C GLU A 45 -7.00 1.29 8.94
N GLU A 46 -6.20 2.37 8.92
CA GLU A 46 -6.67 3.76 9.04
C GLU A 46 -7.63 4.17 7.92
N ALA A 47 -7.46 3.64 6.71
CA ALA A 47 -8.36 3.86 5.58
C ALA A 47 -9.69 3.08 5.70
N GLY A 48 -9.87 2.29 6.76
CA GLY A 48 -11.05 1.47 7.01
C GLY A 48 -11.05 0.13 6.30
N MET A 49 -9.87 -0.39 5.93
CA MET A 49 -9.73 -1.70 5.29
C MET A 49 -9.49 -2.81 6.32
N THR A 50 -9.95 -4.02 6.01
CA THR A 50 -9.47 -5.24 6.67
C THR A 50 -8.18 -5.69 6.00
N VAL A 51 -7.16 -6.04 6.79
CA VAL A 51 -5.82 -6.33 6.24
C VAL A 51 -5.41 -7.76 6.55
N HIS A 52 -4.87 -8.44 5.56
CA HIS A 52 -4.28 -9.76 5.70
C HIS A 52 -3.00 -9.87 4.87
N MET A 53 -2.21 -10.89 5.18
CA MET A 53 -1.05 -11.28 4.39
C MET A 53 -1.32 -12.66 3.82
N ASP A 54 -1.10 -12.83 2.51
CA ASP A 54 -1.30 -14.13 1.86
C ASP A 54 -0.09 -15.06 2.07
N ALA A 55 -0.19 -16.28 1.53
CA ALA A 55 0.86 -17.29 1.66
C ALA A 55 2.15 -16.96 0.88
N ALA A 56 2.09 -16.02 -0.07
CA ALA A 56 3.26 -15.52 -0.80
C ALA A 56 3.90 -14.30 -0.08
N GLY A 57 3.29 -13.80 0.99
CA GLY A 57 3.78 -12.66 1.75
C GLY A 57 3.27 -11.31 1.26
N ASN A 58 2.35 -11.29 0.27
CA ASN A 58 1.73 -10.06 -0.21
C ASN A 58 0.84 -9.48 0.88
N LEU A 59 0.88 -8.16 1.06
CA LEU A 59 0.00 -7.47 1.99
C LEU A 59 -1.23 -6.96 1.24
N VAL A 60 -2.43 -7.33 1.70
CA VAL A 60 -3.69 -6.99 1.04
C VAL A 60 -4.62 -6.28 2.02
N GLY A 61 -4.99 -5.05 1.68
CA GLY A 61 -6.04 -4.29 2.35
C GLY A 61 -7.34 -4.35 1.54
N ARG A 62 -8.44 -4.75 2.18
CA ARG A 62 -9.75 -4.91 1.54
C ARG A 62 -10.78 -3.96 2.12
N LYS A 63 -11.44 -3.18 1.25
CA LYS A 63 -12.69 -2.47 1.54
C LYS A 63 -13.86 -3.26 0.98
N GLU A 64 -14.79 -3.65 1.84
CA GLU A 64 -15.98 -4.38 1.40
C GLU A 64 -16.86 -3.55 0.46
N GLY A 65 -17.47 -4.27 -0.48
CA GLY A 65 -18.55 -3.77 -1.34
C GLY A 65 -19.92 -4.12 -0.78
N THR A 66 -20.97 -3.64 -1.43
CA THR A 66 -22.36 -3.93 -1.04
C THR A 66 -22.82 -5.31 -1.51
N ASP A 67 -22.16 -5.91 -2.50
CA ASP A 67 -22.47 -7.25 -3.02
C ASP A 67 -21.34 -8.23 -2.67
N PRO A 68 -21.55 -9.15 -1.72
CA PRO A 68 -20.51 -10.08 -1.26
C PRO A 68 -20.12 -11.12 -2.34
N ASN A 69 -20.90 -11.26 -3.42
CA ASN A 69 -20.61 -12.18 -4.51
C ASN A 69 -19.95 -11.47 -5.71
N ALA A 70 -19.79 -10.15 -5.65
CA ALA A 70 -19.17 -9.40 -6.73
C ALA A 70 -17.65 -9.66 -6.78
N SER A 71 -17.11 -9.68 -8.00
CA SER A 71 -15.67 -9.79 -8.22
C SER A 71 -14.91 -8.60 -7.64
N VAL A 72 -13.67 -8.82 -7.21
CA VAL A 72 -12.78 -7.77 -6.68
C VAL A 72 -12.33 -6.81 -7.78
N VAL A 73 -12.31 -5.52 -7.47
CA VAL A 73 -11.53 -4.52 -8.22
C VAL A 73 -10.22 -4.30 -7.45
N MET A 74 -9.10 -4.71 -8.05
CA MET A 74 -7.79 -4.66 -7.39
C MET A 74 -6.94 -3.52 -7.95
N THR A 75 -6.19 -2.87 -7.07
CA THR A 75 -5.15 -1.90 -7.40
C THR A 75 -3.96 -2.12 -6.47
N GLY A 76 -2.79 -1.58 -6.80
CA GLY A 76 -1.59 -1.83 -6.02
C GLY A 76 -0.33 -1.77 -6.84
N SER A 77 0.78 -2.16 -6.22
CA SER A 77 2.10 -2.27 -6.82
C SER A 77 3.01 -3.01 -5.81
N HIS A 78 4.26 -2.62 -5.64
CA HIS A 78 5.23 -3.23 -4.75
C HIS A 78 5.79 -2.22 -3.72
N ILE A 79 6.55 -2.69 -2.73
CA ILE A 79 7.15 -1.84 -1.67
C ILE A 79 8.68 -1.97 -1.63
N ASP A 80 9.20 -3.13 -2.03
CA ASP A 80 10.61 -3.39 -2.23
C ASP A 80 11.24 -2.47 -3.26
N THR A 81 12.55 -2.34 -3.22
CA THR A 81 13.33 -1.48 -4.10
C THR A 81 14.57 -2.22 -4.58
N VAL A 82 15.09 -1.84 -5.75
CA VAL A 82 16.51 -2.08 -6.08
C VAL A 82 17.48 -1.40 -5.09
N TYR A 83 18.76 -1.79 -5.14
CA TYR A 83 19.84 -1.12 -4.41
C TYR A 83 19.94 0.36 -4.77
N GLY A 84 19.89 1.24 -3.77
CA GLY A 84 19.93 2.70 -4.01
C GLY A 84 18.71 3.20 -4.79
N GLY A 85 17.56 2.55 -4.61
CA GLY A 85 16.32 2.86 -5.31
C GLY A 85 15.72 4.22 -4.92
N GLY A 86 14.76 4.67 -5.72
CA GLY A 86 13.99 5.88 -5.44
C GLY A 86 12.89 5.65 -4.38
N MET A 87 12.38 6.73 -3.80
CA MET A 87 11.33 6.65 -2.77
C MET A 87 9.91 6.38 -3.33
N PHE A 88 9.73 6.49 -4.65
CA PHE A 88 8.41 6.49 -5.28
C PHE A 88 8.08 5.23 -6.07
N ASP A 89 9.09 4.55 -6.62
CA ASP A 89 8.87 3.35 -7.40
C ASP A 89 8.20 2.27 -6.56
N GLY A 90 7.18 1.63 -7.11
CA GLY A 90 6.25 0.75 -6.40
C GLY A 90 5.35 1.46 -5.38
N ARG A 91 5.97 2.08 -4.37
CA ARG A 91 5.34 2.68 -3.19
C ARG A 91 4.26 3.69 -3.54
N LEU A 92 4.42 4.48 -4.61
CA LEU A 92 3.39 5.40 -5.09
C LEU A 92 2.09 4.70 -5.48
N GLY A 93 2.18 3.54 -6.15
CA GLY A 93 1.01 2.75 -6.54
C GLY A 93 0.25 2.24 -5.31
N VAL A 94 0.97 1.72 -4.32
CA VAL A 94 0.39 1.21 -3.07
C VAL A 94 -0.27 2.34 -2.26
N ILE A 95 0.46 3.41 -1.94
CA ILE A 95 -0.11 4.52 -1.15
C ILE A 95 -1.20 5.26 -1.93
N GLY A 96 -1.09 5.38 -3.24
CA GLY A 96 -2.14 5.94 -4.10
C GLY A 96 -3.44 5.13 -4.04
N GLY A 97 -3.34 3.80 -4.06
CA GLY A 97 -4.49 2.91 -3.87
C GLY A 97 -5.13 3.09 -2.49
N ILE A 98 -4.32 3.16 -1.43
CA ILE A 98 -4.80 3.40 -0.06
C ILE A 98 -5.51 4.75 0.04
N GLU A 99 -4.93 5.81 -0.53
CA GLU A 99 -5.53 7.14 -0.51
C GLU A 99 -6.86 7.19 -1.26
N ALA A 100 -6.97 6.50 -2.40
CA ALA A 100 -8.23 6.40 -3.13
C ALA A 100 -9.32 5.72 -2.27
N VAL A 101 -8.98 4.60 -1.61
CA VAL A 101 -9.90 3.91 -0.71
C VAL A 101 -10.27 4.79 0.49
N GLN A 102 -9.30 5.43 1.13
CA GLN A 102 -9.56 6.31 2.28
C GLN A 102 -10.46 7.48 1.90
N ALA A 103 -10.22 8.12 0.75
CA ALA A 103 -11.07 9.20 0.26
C ALA A 103 -12.52 8.73 -0.02
N MET A 104 -12.71 7.49 -0.47
CA MET A 104 -14.05 6.89 -0.61
C MET A 104 -14.70 6.64 0.75
N THR A 105 -13.95 6.09 1.71
CA THR A 105 -14.42 5.84 3.08
C THR A 105 -14.85 7.14 3.77
N GLU A 106 -14.01 8.19 3.72
CA GLU A 106 -14.28 9.51 4.32
C GLU A 106 -15.47 10.22 3.66
N ALA A 107 -15.70 9.98 2.36
CA ALA A 107 -16.85 10.50 1.63
C ALA A 107 -18.14 9.67 1.82
N GLY A 108 -18.10 8.55 2.57
CA GLY A 108 -19.24 7.66 2.76
C GLY A 108 -19.63 6.89 1.49
N ILE A 109 -18.73 6.73 0.52
CA ILE A 109 -19.01 6.08 -0.75
C ILE A 109 -19.00 4.56 -0.59
N GLN A 110 -20.15 3.95 -0.91
CA GLN A 110 -20.31 2.50 -1.01
C GLN A 110 -20.16 2.06 -2.47
N THR A 111 -19.41 1.00 -2.69
CA THR A 111 -19.16 0.42 -4.02
C THR A 111 -19.86 -0.92 -4.11
N LYS A 112 -20.36 -1.29 -5.30
CA LYS A 112 -20.94 -2.62 -5.49
C LYS A 112 -19.88 -3.71 -5.27
N HIS A 113 -18.76 -3.55 -5.97
CA HIS A 113 -17.62 -4.45 -5.89
C HIS A 113 -16.76 -4.11 -4.67
N PRO A 114 -16.18 -5.13 -3.99
CA PRO A 114 -15.10 -4.89 -3.04
C PRO A 114 -13.86 -4.35 -3.77
N ILE A 115 -13.09 -3.53 -3.06
CA ILE A 115 -11.83 -2.98 -3.55
C ILE A 115 -10.70 -3.54 -2.71
N GLU A 116 -9.65 -4.02 -3.37
CA GLU A 116 -8.42 -4.47 -2.71
C GLU A 116 -7.23 -3.63 -3.15
N VAL A 117 -6.42 -3.23 -2.17
CA VAL A 117 -5.09 -2.65 -2.39
C VAL A 117 -4.06 -3.71 -2.02
N ILE A 118 -3.24 -4.10 -2.99
CA ILE A 118 -2.18 -5.09 -2.80
C ILE A 118 -0.80 -4.42 -2.83
N ALA A 119 0.06 -4.82 -1.89
CA ALA A 119 1.50 -4.65 -2.00
C ALA A 119 2.10 -6.03 -2.30
N TYR A 120 2.50 -6.22 -3.55
CA TYR A 120 3.24 -7.40 -3.98
C TYR A 120 4.61 -7.41 -3.32
N ARG A 121 5.05 -8.60 -2.93
CA ARG A 121 6.45 -8.82 -2.56
C ARG A 121 7.29 -9.15 -3.78
N ASP A 122 8.54 -8.72 -3.72
CA ASP A 122 9.63 -9.21 -4.57
C ASP A 122 9.35 -8.95 -6.06
N GLU A 123 8.99 -7.70 -6.39
CA GLU A 123 8.75 -7.30 -7.78
C GLU A 123 10.05 -6.97 -8.52
N GLU A 124 11.03 -6.42 -7.80
CA GLU A 124 12.32 -5.98 -8.36
C GLU A 124 13.27 -7.16 -8.65
N GLY A 125 13.11 -8.29 -7.92
CA GLY A 125 13.83 -9.56 -8.09
C GLY A 125 15.09 -9.73 -7.25
#